data_AF-A0A962UBM0-F1
#
_entry.id   AF-A0A962UBM0-F1
#
_cell.length_a   1.000
_cell.length_b   1.000
_cell.length_c   1.000
_cell.angle_alpha   90.00
_cell.angle_beta   90.00
_cell.angle_gamma   90.00
#
_symmetry.space_group_name_H-M   'P 1'
#
loop_
_entity.id
_entity.type
_entity.pdbx_description
1 polymer ?
#
loop_
_entity_poly.entity_id
_entity_poly.type
_entity_poly.pdbx_seq_one_letter_code
_entity_poly.pdbx_strand_id
1 'polypeptide(L)'
;MMTETAAVSWAAAELGGANLGDARLNRRLVRVAERLGARPGASIPVACGGWAETQAAYRLLAHEAVTGEQVLAPHWDWSMEGCAASR
;
A
#
# COMPACT_ATOMS: atom_id res chain seq x y z
N MET A 1 -17.68 4.73 26.80
CA MET A 1 -17.00 3.82 25.85
C MET A 1 -16.82 4.59 24.56
N MET A 2 -15.70 5.28 24.39
CA MET A 2 -15.38 5.97 23.13
C MET A 2 -14.97 4.89 22.13
N THR A 3 -15.81 4.65 21.14
CA THR A 3 -15.42 3.88 19.96
C THR A 3 -14.47 4.76 19.17
N GLU A 4 -13.17 4.50 19.31
CA GLU A 4 -12.15 5.05 18.43
C GLU A 4 -12.43 4.50 17.03
N THR A 5 -13.01 5.33 16.16
CA THR A 5 -13.05 5.07 14.72
C THR A 5 -11.60 4.85 14.30
N ALA A 6 -11.22 3.61 13.98
CA ALA A 6 -9.87 3.29 13.56
C ALA A 6 -9.47 4.25 12.43
N ALA A 7 -8.49 5.12 12.70
CA ALA A 7 -7.97 6.02 11.70
C ALA A 7 -7.54 5.19 10.48
N VAL A 8 -7.98 5.60 9.29
CA VAL A 8 -7.53 4.99 8.04
C VAL A 8 -6.00 5.06 8.02
N SER A 9 -5.32 3.93 7.78
CA SER A 9 -3.86 3.91 7.75
C SER A 9 -3.35 4.84 6.65
N TRP A 10 -2.17 5.43 6.85
CA TRP A 10 -1.52 6.25 5.81
C TRP A 10 -1.52 5.55 4.44
N ALA A 11 -1.13 4.26 4.43
CA ALA A 11 -1.08 3.48 3.20
C ALA A 11 -2.47 3.27 2.57
N ALA A 12 -3.53 3.12 3.37
CA ALA A 12 -4.88 3.01 2.85
C ALA A 12 -5.41 4.36 2.32
N ALA A 13 -5.03 5.47 2.95
CA ALA A 13 -5.38 6.81 2.48
C ALA A 13 -4.66 7.15 1.15
N GLU A 14 -3.37 6.82 1.04
CA GLU A 14 -2.54 7.19 -0.11
C GLU A 14 -2.66 6.20 -1.28
N LEU A 15 -2.70 4.89 -1.00
CA LEU A 15 -2.69 3.84 -2.03
C LEU A 15 -4.05 3.16 -2.21
N GLY A 16 -5.08 3.57 -1.46
CA GLY A 16 -6.41 2.97 -1.50
C GLY A 16 -7.09 3.07 -2.87
N GLY A 17 -6.72 4.07 -3.67
CA GLY A 17 -7.21 4.28 -5.04
C GLY A 17 -6.53 3.43 -6.11
N ALA A 18 -5.57 2.56 -5.75
CA ALA A 18 -4.83 1.77 -6.73
C ALA A 18 -5.75 0.89 -7.59
N ASN A 19 -5.46 0.82 -8.90
CA ASN A 19 -6.13 -0.08 -9.83
C ASN A 19 -5.14 -1.02 -10.52
N LEU A 20 -4.92 -2.19 -9.92
CA LEU A 20 -4.07 -3.26 -10.45
C LEU A 20 -4.86 -4.30 -11.26
N GLY A 21 -6.12 -4.02 -11.62
CA GLY A 21 -7.00 -4.95 -12.35
C GLY A 21 -7.54 -6.14 -11.54
N ASP A 22 -7.08 -6.35 -10.30
CA ASP A 22 -7.62 -7.34 -9.36
C ASP A 22 -7.72 -6.74 -7.95
N ALA A 23 -8.91 -6.76 -7.36
CA ALA A 23 -9.17 -6.21 -6.03
C ALA A 23 -8.33 -6.87 -4.92
N ARG A 24 -7.92 -8.13 -5.08
CA ARG A 24 -7.00 -8.82 -4.15
C ARG A 24 -5.59 -8.25 -4.24
N LEU A 25 -5.13 -7.87 -5.44
CA LEU A 25 -3.84 -7.20 -5.62
C LEU A 25 -3.87 -5.81 -4.99
N ASN A 26 -4.95 -5.04 -5.19
CA ASN A 26 -5.11 -3.71 -4.58
C ASN A 26 -5.04 -3.79 -3.03
N ARG A 27 -5.80 -4.71 -2.42
CA ARG A 27 -5.74 -4.93 -0.96
C ARG A 27 -4.35 -5.35 -0.49
N ARG A 28 -3.67 -6.18 -1.28
CA ARG A 28 -2.33 -6.65 -0.96
C ARG A 28 -1.31 -5.52 -1.04
N LEU A 29 -1.42 -4.61 -2.02
CA LEU A 29 -0.55 -3.45 -2.14
C LEU A 29 -0.60 -2.60 -0.87
N VAL A 30 -1.79 -2.22 -0.43
CA VAL A 30 -1.99 -1.45 0.80
C VAL A 30 -1.37 -2.18 2.00
N ARG A 31 -1.66 -3.47 2.15
CA ARG A 31 -1.13 -4.30 3.25
C ARG A 31 0.41 -4.35 3.27
N VAL A 32 1.03 -4.51 2.10
CA VAL A 32 2.50 -4.54 1.97
C VAL A 32 3.08 -3.17 2.31
N ALA A 33 2.48 -2.09 1.81
CA ALA A 33 2.89 -0.72 2.11
C ALA A 33 2.77 -0.39 3.61
N GLU A 34 1.71 -0.82 4.29
CA GLU A 34 1.58 -0.68 5.75
C GLU A 34 2.74 -1.35 6.49
N ARG A 35 3.10 -2.58 6.09
CA ARG A 35 4.17 -3.35 6.74
C ARG A 35 5.55 -2.73 6.53
N LEU A 36 5.83 -2.31 5.30
CA LEU A 36 7.10 -1.66 4.95
C LEU A 36 7.21 -0.27 5.58
N GLY A 37 6.14 0.52 5.57
CA GLY A 37 6.07 1.85 6.17
C GLY A 37 6.23 1.82 7.69
N ALA A 38 5.71 0.78 8.37
CA ALA A 38 5.91 0.61 9.81
C ALA A 38 7.35 0.20 10.20
N ARG A 39 8.16 -0.27 9.26
CA ARG A 39 9.54 -0.74 9.49
C ARG A 39 10.48 -0.29 8.36
N PRO A 40 10.72 1.02 8.19
CA PRO A 40 11.60 1.52 7.13
C PRO A 40 13.00 0.90 7.23
N GLY A 41 13.57 0.49 6.09
CA GLY A 41 14.90 -0.13 6.02
C GLY A 41 14.94 -1.61 6.41
N ALA A 42 13.87 -2.19 6.95
CA ALA A 42 13.78 -3.64 7.14
C ALA A 42 13.62 -4.36 5.81
N SER A 43 14.17 -5.57 5.70
CA SER A 43 13.93 -6.44 4.55
C SER A 43 12.46 -6.88 4.50
N ILE A 44 11.97 -7.25 3.30
CA ILE A 44 10.57 -7.69 3.11
C ILE A 44 10.17 -8.82 4.08
N PRO A 45 10.98 -9.88 4.31
CA PRO A 45 10.64 -10.93 5.26
C PRO A 45 10.50 -10.41 6.70
N VAL A 46 11.40 -9.50 7.11
CA VAL A 46 11.38 -8.91 8.46
C VAL A 46 10.19 -7.97 8.63
N ALA A 47 9.84 -7.19 7.61
CA ALA A 47 8.72 -6.26 7.64
C ALA A 47 7.37 -6.99 7.66
N CYS A 48 7.21 -8.05 6.85
CA CYS A 48 5.95 -8.77 6.69
C CYS A 48 5.65 -9.76 7.83
N GLY A 49 6.68 -10.21 8.56
CA GLY A 49 6.55 -10.92 9.85
C GLY A 49 6.23 -12.42 9.78
N GLY A 50 5.74 -12.93 8.65
CA GLY A 50 5.40 -14.35 8.46
C GLY A 50 5.69 -14.85 7.05
N TRP A 51 5.79 -16.18 6.89
CA TRP A 51 6.12 -16.81 5.60
C TRP A 51 5.05 -16.54 4.54
N ALA A 52 3.77 -16.68 4.90
CA ALA A 52 2.66 -16.47 3.99
C ALA A 52 2.59 -15.01 3.50
N GLU A 53 2.81 -14.06 4.40
CA GLU A 53 2.82 -12.62 4.13
C GLU A 53 4.03 -12.24 3.27
N THR A 54 5.19 -12.81 3.56
CA THR A 54 6.42 -12.61 2.77
C THR A 54 6.23 -13.12 1.35
N GLN A 55 5.67 -14.33 1.19
CA GLN A 55 5.34 -14.89 -0.12
C GLN A 55 4.30 -14.05 -0.85
N ALA A 56 3.29 -13.54 -0.15
CA ALA A 56 2.31 -12.65 -0.73
C ALA A 56 2.96 -11.37 -1.28
N ALA A 57 3.86 -10.75 -0.50
CA ALA A 57 4.60 -9.56 -0.91
C ALA A 57 5.45 -9.83 -2.16
N TYR A 58 6.25 -10.89 -2.18
CA TYR A 58 7.04 -11.23 -3.36
C TYR A 58 6.18 -11.54 -4.58
N ARG A 59 5.05 -12.25 -4.41
CA ARG A 59 4.12 -12.52 -5.51
C ARG A 59 3.43 -11.27 -6.04
N LEU A 60 3.26 -10.23 -5.23
CA LEU A 60 2.79 -8.93 -5.70
C LEU A 60 3.87 -8.26 -6.55
N LEU A 61 5.08 -8.17 -6.02
CA LEU A 61 6.21 -7.49 -6.66
C LEU A 61 6.70 -8.17 -7.93
N ALA A 62 6.50 -9.49 -8.04
CA ALA A 62 6.82 -10.29 -9.21
C ALA A 62 5.60 -10.55 -10.12
N HIS A 63 4.45 -9.92 -9.87
CA HIS A 63 3.25 -10.13 -10.68
C HIS A 63 3.39 -9.43 -12.03
N GLU A 64 3.37 -10.17 -13.14
CA GLU A 64 3.63 -9.62 -14.49
C GLU A 64 2.68 -8.50 -14.90
N ALA A 65 1.41 -8.57 -14.47
CA ALA A 65 0.41 -7.54 -14.75
C ALA A 65 0.48 -6.32 -13.81
N VAL A 66 1.39 -6.31 -12.83
CA VAL A 66 1.60 -5.18 -11.91
C VAL A 66 2.85 -4.42 -12.34
N THR A 67 2.66 -3.17 -12.74
CA THR A 67 3.75 -2.27 -13.11
C THR A 67 4.03 -1.28 -11.98
N GLY A 68 5.26 -0.77 -11.93
CA GLY A 68 5.63 0.29 -10.98
C GLY A 68 4.78 1.56 -11.15
N GLU A 69 4.39 1.89 -12.38
CA GLU A 69 3.53 3.02 -12.68
C GLU A 69 2.13 2.87 -12.06
N GLN A 70 1.49 1.69 -12.19
CA GLN A 70 0.20 1.43 -11.55
C GLN A 70 0.27 1.48 -10.01
N VAL A 71 1.42 1.13 -9.44
CA VAL A 71 1.66 1.21 -7.99
C VAL A 71 1.82 2.66 -7.52
N LEU A 72 2.50 3.50 -8.31
CA LEU A 72 2.78 4.90 -7.95
C LEU A 72 1.67 5.89 -8.37
N ALA A 73 0.84 5.54 -9.34
CA ALA A 73 -0.30 6.36 -9.78
C ALA A 73 -1.14 6.93 -8.61
N PRO A 74 -1.64 6.12 -7.65
CA PRO A 74 -2.43 6.66 -6.55
C PRO A 74 -1.64 7.60 -5.62
N HIS A 75 -0.32 7.40 -5.48
CA HIS A 75 0.53 8.32 -4.72
C HIS A 75 0.65 9.69 -5.41
N TRP A 76 0.75 9.73 -6.75
CA TRP A 76 0.76 10.98 -7.49
C TRP A 76 -0.58 11.71 -7.40
N ASP A 77 -1.69 10.98 -7.56
CA ASP A 77 -3.04 11.54 -7.44
C ASP A 77 -3.23 12.17 -6.05
N TRP A 78 -2.90 11.43 -5.00
CA TRP A 78 -2.97 11.91 -3.62
C TRP A 78 -2.10 13.16 -3.38
N SER A 79 -0.87 13.16 -3.91
CA SER A 79 0.05 14.30 -3.80
C SER A 79 -0.46 15.53 -4.54
N MET A 80 -1.07 15.35 -5.72
CA MET A 80 -1.65 16.43 -6.51
C MET A 80 -2.89 17.02 -5.84
N GLU A 81 -3.76 16.20 -5.26
CA GLU A 81 -4.91 16.64 -4.48
C GLU A 81 -4.49 17.52 -3.29
N GLY A 82 -3.46 17.11 -2.54
CA GLY A 82 -2.92 17.90 -1.43
C GLY A 82 -2.38 19.27 -1.84
N CYS A 83 -1.64 19.32 -2.97
CA CYS A 83 -1.16 20.57 -3.55
C CYS A 83 -2.29 21.48 -4.05
N ALA A 84 -3.36 20.90 -4.61
CA ALA A 84 -4.52 21.65 -5.09
C ALA A 84 -5.35 22.24 -3.96
N ALA A 85 -5.50 21.52 -2.84
CA ALA A 85 -6.23 21.97 -1.65
C ALA A 85 -5.48 23.03 -0.82
N SER A 86 -4.17 23.20 -1.05
CA SER A 86 -3.32 24.17 -0.35
C SER A 86 -3.23 25.54 -1.06
N ARG A 87 -4.12 25.81 -2.04
CA ARG A 87 -4.29 27.09 -2.73
C ARG A 87 -5.58 27.76 -2.29
#